data_AF-A0AAW3JRZ1-F1
#
_entry.id   AF-A0AAW3JRZ1-F1
#
_cell.length_a   1.000
_cell.length_b   1.000
_cell.length_c   1.000
_cell.angle_alpha   90.00
_cell.angle_beta   90.00
_cell.angle_gamma   90.00
#
_symmetry.space_group_name_H-M   'P 1'
#
loop_
_entity.id
_entity.type
_entity.pdbx_description
1 polymer ?
#
loop_
_entity_poly.entity_id
_entity_poly.type
_entity_poly.pdbx_seq_one_letter_code
_entity_poly.pdbx_strand_id
1 'polypeptide(L)'
;MTKGSGNISLSKKSKTGVTVKGSKAGTAKVQAKIGNKKYVCTVTIKAAPDANAKKGILTSDNLKYWGVKDSGAVVIPEGVEEIGNDVFAYSEISSVKLPKTLKVIGQNAFASCEITSIKLPDSLKTIGDYAFTRTTLKSIEIPDTVSEMGDYVFYSSELESVKLSNGLKKLGKNLFDSCDMLTDVTIPDGVTYIADNCFVSCFELSNVKLPSTLKELGEWTFSGCSKLKDITIPDGVTTIGAFCFSDCGISNITVPDSVTNISGNPFDSDMKITWKGTTYEDSYDFMKVFKGQS
;
A
#
# COMPACT_ATOMS: atom_id res chain seq x y z
N MET A 1 -36.63 -2.08 -10.57
CA MET A 1 -35.82 -2.04 -9.34
C MET A 1 -36.70 -1.45 -8.25
N THR A 2 -36.89 -2.13 -7.12
CA THR A 2 -37.53 -1.51 -5.95
C THR A 2 -36.52 -0.53 -5.35
N LYS A 3 -36.91 0.75 -5.28
CA LYS A 3 -36.12 1.84 -4.70
C LYS A 3 -35.74 1.43 -3.28
N GLY A 4 -34.44 1.40 -2.97
CA GLY A 4 -34.01 1.15 -1.60
C GLY A 4 -34.54 2.26 -0.69
N SER A 5 -34.76 1.93 0.59
CA SER A 5 -35.06 2.93 1.63
C SER A 5 -33.97 4.01 1.62
N GLY A 6 -34.21 5.22 2.13
CA GLY A 6 -33.26 6.35 2.03
C GLY A 6 -31.82 6.09 2.54
N ASN A 7 -31.58 4.97 3.23
CA ASN A 7 -30.28 4.53 3.73
C ASN A 7 -29.52 3.57 2.78
N ILE A 8 -30.18 2.99 1.78
CA ILE A 8 -29.59 2.11 0.76
C ILE A 8 -30.05 2.54 -0.63
N SER A 9 -29.10 2.76 -1.52
CA SER A 9 -29.32 3.18 -2.89
C SER A 9 -28.75 2.16 -3.87
N LEU A 10 -29.39 2.06 -5.04
CA LEU A 10 -28.94 1.21 -6.16
C LEU A 10 -28.51 2.12 -7.31
N SER A 11 -27.35 1.83 -7.92
CA SER A 11 -26.92 2.52 -9.15
C SER A 11 -27.76 2.10 -10.35
N LYS A 12 -27.73 2.91 -11.43
CA LYS A 12 -28.44 2.60 -12.68
C LYS A 12 -27.82 1.35 -13.32
N LYS A 13 -28.67 0.49 -13.90
CA LYS A 13 -28.33 -0.79 -14.55
C LYS A 13 -27.19 -0.62 -15.56
N SER A 14 -26.09 -1.38 -15.42
CA SER A 14 -25.09 -1.57 -16.47
C SER A 14 -25.25 -2.96 -17.11
N LYS A 15 -24.50 -3.25 -18.19
CA LYS A 15 -24.40 -4.62 -18.75
C LYS A 15 -23.67 -5.59 -17.81
N THR A 16 -22.93 -5.06 -16.83
CA THR A 16 -22.03 -5.80 -15.93
C THR A 16 -22.57 -5.97 -14.51
N GLY A 17 -23.62 -5.24 -14.11
CA GLY A 17 -24.23 -5.40 -12.78
C GLY A 17 -25.03 -4.20 -12.28
N VAL A 18 -25.29 -4.20 -10.96
CA VAL A 18 -25.91 -3.11 -10.20
C VAL A 18 -25.07 -2.89 -8.94
N THR A 19 -24.63 -1.66 -8.68
CA THR A 19 -23.90 -1.33 -7.45
C THR A 19 -24.90 -1.01 -6.35
N VAL A 20 -24.69 -1.59 -5.16
CA VAL A 20 -25.44 -1.24 -3.95
C VAL A 20 -24.57 -0.33 -3.10
N LYS A 21 -25.09 0.84 -2.71
CA LYS A 21 -24.42 1.78 -1.80
C LYS A 21 -25.30 2.02 -0.60
N GLY A 22 -24.79 1.91 0.61
CA GLY A 22 -25.53 2.30 1.82
C GLY A 22 -24.74 3.24 2.70
N SER A 23 -25.47 4.14 3.34
CA SER A 23 -24.95 5.10 4.31
C SER A 23 -25.12 4.64 5.77
N LYS A 24 -25.96 3.63 6.02
CA LYS A 24 -26.26 3.02 7.33
C LYS A 24 -26.56 1.52 7.16
N ALA A 25 -26.73 0.82 8.29
CA ALA A 25 -27.20 -0.56 8.31
C ALA A 25 -28.49 -0.73 7.51
N GLY A 26 -28.64 -1.89 6.89
CA GLY A 26 -29.90 -2.39 6.38
C GLY A 26 -29.69 -3.46 5.32
N THR A 27 -30.79 -3.99 4.81
CA THR A 27 -30.78 -5.02 3.78
C THR A 27 -31.55 -4.54 2.55
N ALA A 28 -31.01 -4.78 1.36
CA ALA A 28 -31.66 -4.49 0.09
C ALA A 28 -31.70 -5.73 -0.81
N LYS A 29 -32.83 -5.95 -1.48
CA LYS A 29 -32.96 -7.00 -2.50
C LYS A 29 -32.65 -6.41 -3.88
N VAL A 30 -31.56 -6.86 -4.49
CA VAL A 30 -31.21 -6.56 -5.87
C VAL A 30 -31.85 -7.59 -6.76
N GLN A 31 -32.60 -7.15 -7.77
CA GLN A 31 -33.27 -8.04 -8.72
C GLN A 31 -32.75 -7.78 -10.13
N ALA A 32 -32.25 -8.82 -10.78
CA ALA A 32 -31.86 -8.82 -12.19
C ALA A 32 -32.81 -9.71 -13.00
N LYS A 33 -33.07 -9.33 -14.25
CA LYS A 33 -33.84 -10.15 -15.21
C LYS A 33 -32.99 -10.35 -16.47
N ILE A 34 -32.76 -11.61 -16.85
CA ILE A 34 -32.04 -12.00 -18.07
C ILE A 34 -32.99 -12.87 -18.88
N GLY A 35 -33.45 -12.37 -20.04
CA GLY A 35 -34.56 -12.96 -20.77
C GLY A 35 -35.82 -13.02 -19.91
N ASN A 36 -36.39 -14.22 -19.74
CA ASN A 36 -37.55 -14.47 -18.86
C ASN A 36 -37.17 -14.86 -17.43
N LYS A 37 -35.91 -15.13 -17.13
CA LYS A 37 -35.46 -15.57 -15.79
C LYS A 37 -35.18 -14.37 -14.88
N LYS A 38 -35.63 -14.47 -13.63
CA LYS A 38 -35.43 -13.48 -12.57
C LYS A 38 -34.41 -14.01 -11.56
N TYR A 39 -33.40 -13.19 -11.27
CA TYR A 39 -32.38 -13.44 -10.26
C TYR A 39 -32.56 -12.42 -9.13
N VAL A 40 -32.52 -12.88 -7.89
CA VAL A 40 -32.64 -12.01 -6.71
C VAL A 40 -31.44 -12.28 -5.81
N CYS A 41 -30.68 -11.24 -5.52
CA CYS A 41 -29.63 -11.25 -4.51
C CYS A 41 -30.05 -10.35 -3.35
N THR A 42 -29.71 -10.73 -2.13
CA THR A 42 -29.92 -9.91 -0.93
C THR A 42 -28.58 -9.35 -0.52
N VAL A 43 -28.45 -8.02 -0.52
CA VAL A 43 -27.26 -7.31 -0.03
C VAL A 43 -27.57 -6.76 1.34
N THR A 44 -26.79 -7.18 2.33
CA THR A 44 -26.89 -6.67 3.70
C THR A 44 -25.70 -5.77 3.98
N ILE A 45 -25.98 -4.55 4.39
CA ILE A 45 -25.01 -3.60 4.93
C ILE A 45 -25.21 -3.65 6.44
N LYS A 46 -24.18 -4.07 7.18
CA LYS A 46 -24.22 -4.08 8.64
C LYS A 46 -23.62 -2.75 9.09
N ALA A 47 -24.39 -1.93 9.79
CA ALA A 47 -23.78 -0.90 10.64
C ALA A 47 -23.58 -1.53 12.00
N ALA A 48 -22.37 -1.35 12.49
CA ALA A 48 -22.04 -1.26 13.89
C ALA A 48 -23.15 -0.58 14.72
N PRO A 49 -23.97 -1.32 15.49
CA PRO A 49 -24.83 -0.68 16.49
C PRO A 49 -23.93 -0.20 17.63
N ASP A 50 -24.02 1.10 17.92
CA ASP A 50 -23.31 1.79 19.01
C ASP A 50 -21.86 1.36 19.20
N ALA A 51 -20.99 1.86 18.32
CA ALA A 51 -19.63 2.19 18.75
C ALA A 51 -19.67 3.35 19.77
N ASN A 52 -20.32 3.13 20.92
CA ASN A 52 -19.80 3.60 22.20
C ASN A 52 -18.59 2.72 22.58
N ALA A 53 -17.76 2.45 21.57
CA ALA A 53 -16.38 2.04 21.65
C ALA A 53 -15.76 2.89 22.75
N LYS A 54 -15.24 2.25 23.80
CA LYS A 54 -14.55 2.91 24.91
C LYS A 54 -13.70 4.07 24.36
N LYS A 55 -14.20 5.32 24.45
CA LYS A 55 -13.53 6.55 24.00
C LYS A 55 -13.13 6.59 22.50
N GLY A 56 -13.92 6.00 21.59
CA GLY A 56 -13.69 6.13 20.13
C GLY A 56 -12.81 5.06 19.48
N ILE A 57 -12.51 3.95 20.18
CA ILE A 57 -11.65 2.86 19.69
C ILE A 57 -12.46 1.62 19.29
N LEU A 58 -12.41 1.23 18.02
CA LEU A 58 -13.00 -0.01 17.52
C LEU A 58 -12.04 -1.19 17.72
N THR A 59 -12.45 -2.24 18.42
CA THR A 59 -11.66 -3.46 18.65
C THR A 59 -12.42 -4.72 18.20
N SER A 60 -11.70 -5.82 17.99
CA SER A 60 -12.28 -7.14 17.66
C SER A 60 -13.30 -7.63 18.71
N ASP A 61 -13.06 -7.32 19.99
CA ASP A 61 -13.98 -7.62 21.09
C ASP A 61 -15.34 -6.93 20.97
N ASN A 62 -15.34 -5.70 20.47
CA ASN A 62 -16.56 -4.95 20.22
C ASN A 62 -17.19 -5.35 18.88
N LEU A 63 -16.39 -5.92 17.96
CA LEU A 63 -16.81 -6.40 16.65
C LEU A 63 -17.53 -7.76 16.69
N LYS A 64 -17.30 -8.61 17.71
CA LYS A 64 -17.93 -9.95 17.80
C LYS A 64 -19.47 -9.92 17.80
N TYR A 65 -20.06 -8.77 18.14
CA TYR A 65 -21.50 -8.55 18.10
C TYR A 65 -22.02 -8.09 16.73
N TRP A 66 -21.14 -7.86 15.75
CA TRP A 66 -21.47 -7.19 14.48
C TRP A 66 -21.57 -8.15 13.28
N GLY A 67 -21.37 -9.46 13.50
CA GLY A 67 -21.55 -10.50 12.48
C GLY A 67 -20.68 -10.28 11.23
N VAL A 68 -19.54 -9.59 11.36
CA VAL A 68 -18.68 -9.19 10.23
C VAL A 68 -17.83 -10.34 9.68
N LYS A 69 -17.85 -11.51 10.34
CA LYS A 69 -17.20 -12.73 9.84
C LYS A 69 -17.76 -13.19 8.48
N ASP A 70 -19.03 -12.91 8.21
CA ASP A 70 -19.70 -13.38 6.99
C ASP A 70 -20.13 -12.18 6.09
N SER A 71 -19.20 -11.77 5.23
CA SER A 71 -19.35 -11.02 3.96
C SER A 71 -19.91 -9.57 3.95
N GLY A 72 -19.31 -8.72 3.09
CA GLY A 72 -19.96 -7.54 2.49
C GLY A 72 -19.27 -6.18 2.68
N ALA A 73 -20.10 -5.13 2.60
CA ALA A 73 -19.71 -3.74 2.84
C ALA A 73 -19.92 -3.35 4.30
N VAL A 74 -18.88 -2.84 4.95
CA VAL A 74 -18.88 -2.39 6.34
C VAL A 74 -19.00 -0.86 6.40
N VAL A 75 -19.83 -0.35 7.33
CA VAL A 75 -19.86 1.08 7.66
C VAL A 75 -19.42 1.26 9.11
N ILE A 76 -18.27 1.90 9.30
CA ILE A 76 -17.76 2.25 10.62
C ILE A 76 -18.44 3.56 11.08
N PRO A 77 -18.98 3.63 12.31
CA PRO A 77 -19.72 4.81 12.78
C PRO A 77 -18.85 6.06 12.89
N GLU A 78 -19.45 7.22 12.62
CA GLU A 78 -18.85 8.52 12.97
C GLU A 78 -18.59 8.60 14.48
N GLY A 79 -17.47 9.22 14.88
CA GLY A 79 -17.01 9.28 16.26
C GLY A 79 -15.96 8.23 16.62
N VAL A 80 -15.80 7.18 15.79
CA VAL A 80 -14.63 6.28 15.91
C VAL A 80 -13.38 7.05 15.46
N GLU A 81 -12.39 7.12 16.32
CA GLU A 81 -11.09 7.74 16.10
C GLU A 81 -9.99 6.72 15.83
N GLU A 82 -10.19 5.46 16.20
CA GLU A 82 -9.19 4.40 16.02
C GLU A 82 -9.86 3.08 15.62
N ILE A 83 -9.27 2.40 14.63
CA ILE A 83 -9.49 0.98 14.39
C ILE A 83 -8.28 0.27 14.99
N GLY A 84 -8.51 -0.50 16.05
CA GLY A 84 -7.45 -1.21 16.75
C GLY A 84 -6.87 -2.37 15.94
N ASN A 85 -6.00 -3.11 16.59
CA ASN A 85 -5.27 -4.20 15.96
C ASN A 85 -6.19 -5.36 15.57
N ASP A 86 -5.88 -5.99 14.43
CA ASP A 86 -6.49 -7.22 13.91
C ASP A 86 -8.02 -7.17 13.73
N VAL A 87 -8.64 -5.98 13.78
CA VAL A 87 -10.11 -5.83 13.87
C VAL A 87 -10.82 -6.55 12.74
N PHE A 88 -10.38 -6.34 11.50
CA PHE A 88 -10.94 -7.01 10.33
C PHE A 88 -9.98 -8.02 9.72
N ALA A 89 -8.89 -8.39 10.39
CA ALA A 89 -7.94 -9.36 9.86
C ALA A 89 -8.64 -10.66 9.42
N TYR A 90 -8.31 -11.16 8.24
CA TYR A 90 -8.85 -12.39 7.64
C TYR A 90 -10.37 -12.37 7.39
N SER A 91 -10.99 -11.20 7.28
CA SER A 91 -12.42 -11.06 7.01
C SER A 91 -12.72 -10.98 5.51
N GLU A 92 -13.85 -11.55 5.07
CA GLU A 92 -14.35 -11.45 3.68
C GLU A 92 -14.96 -10.06 3.35
N ILE A 93 -14.46 -9.00 3.99
CA ILE A 93 -14.95 -7.64 3.73
C ILE A 93 -14.38 -7.14 2.41
N SER A 94 -15.26 -6.63 1.55
CA SER A 94 -14.87 -6.15 0.21
C SER A 94 -15.01 -4.64 0.04
N SER A 95 -15.69 -3.98 0.98
CA SER A 95 -15.85 -2.53 1.01
C SER A 95 -15.96 -2.05 2.45
N VAL A 96 -15.30 -0.95 2.77
CA VAL A 96 -15.41 -0.30 4.08
C VAL A 96 -15.61 1.20 3.91
N LYS A 97 -16.59 1.76 4.63
CA LYS A 97 -16.77 3.19 4.79
C LYS A 97 -16.20 3.60 6.13
N LEU A 98 -15.10 4.33 6.09
CA LEU A 98 -14.43 4.91 7.26
C LEU A 98 -15.12 6.22 7.70
N PRO A 99 -15.09 6.54 9.00
CA PRO A 99 -15.64 7.79 9.51
C PRO A 99 -14.66 8.94 9.33
N LYS A 100 -15.16 10.17 9.30
CA LYS A 100 -14.34 11.38 9.14
C LYS A 100 -13.50 11.72 10.38
N THR A 101 -13.76 11.05 11.49
CA THR A 101 -13.06 11.22 12.76
C THR A 101 -11.87 10.28 12.92
N LEU A 102 -11.68 9.32 12.02
CA LEU A 102 -10.65 8.28 12.15
C LEU A 102 -9.24 8.88 12.06
N LYS A 103 -8.44 8.65 13.09
CA LYS A 103 -7.05 9.10 13.22
C LYS A 103 -6.05 7.96 13.09
N VAL A 104 -6.43 6.74 13.49
CA VAL A 104 -5.51 5.60 13.55
C VAL A 104 -6.12 4.35 12.92
N ILE A 105 -5.34 3.67 12.07
CA ILE A 105 -5.57 2.30 11.64
C ILE A 105 -4.47 1.45 12.26
N GLY A 106 -4.84 0.49 13.11
CA GLY A 106 -3.93 -0.34 13.88
C GLY A 106 -3.25 -1.45 13.07
N GLN A 107 -2.37 -2.17 13.76
CA GLN A 107 -1.64 -3.29 13.18
C GLN A 107 -2.60 -4.36 12.66
N ASN A 108 -2.33 -4.92 11.48
CA ASN A 108 -3.15 -5.95 10.82
C ASN A 108 -4.64 -5.58 10.63
N ALA A 109 -5.05 -4.32 10.83
CA ALA A 109 -6.47 -3.96 10.96
C ALA A 109 -7.33 -4.45 9.79
N PHE A 110 -6.77 -4.51 8.57
CA PHE A 110 -7.40 -5.03 7.35
C PHE A 110 -6.54 -6.10 6.65
N ALA A 111 -5.67 -6.79 7.40
CA ALA A 111 -4.82 -7.84 6.85
C ALA A 111 -5.67 -8.95 6.20
N SER A 112 -5.28 -9.39 5.00
CA SER A 112 -5.95 -10.48 4.28
C SER A 112 -7.46 -10.26 4.06
N CYS A 113 -7.88 -9.00 3.87
CA CYS A 113 -9.24 -8.65 3.46
C CYS A 113 -9.37 -8.53 1.93
N GLU A 114 -10.56 -8.81 1.39
CA GLU A 114 -10.88 -8.68 -0.03
C GLU A 114 -11.26 -7.24 -0.47
N ILE A 115 -10.72 -6.23 0.22
CA ILE A 115 -11.03 -4.82 -0.03
C ILE A 115 -10.42 -4.40 -1.37
N THR A 116 -11.28 -4.03 -2.32
CA THR A 116 -10.86 -3.59 -3.67
C THR A 116 -10.62 -2.08 -3.77
N SER A 117 -11.27 -1.30 -2.90
CA SER A 117 -11.10 0.16 -2.80
C SER A 117 -11.47 0.65 -1.41
N ILE A 118 -10.66 1.57 -0.88
CA ILE A 118 -10.89 2.24 0.40
C ILE A 118 -10.61 3.72 0.26
N LYS A 119 -11.47 4.57 0.83
CA LYS A 119 -11.21 6.00 0.94
C LYS A 119 -10.76 6.31 2.36
N LEU A 120 -9.49 6.65 2.51
CA LEU A 120 -8.92 7.11 3.77
C LEU A 120 -9.39 8.54 4.07
N PRO A 121 -9.76 8.87 5.32
CA PRO A 121 -10.22 10.21 5.69
C PRO A 121 -9.05 11.16 5.96
N ASP A 122 -9.22 12.46 5.69
CA ASP A 122 -8.19 13.49 5.89
C ASP A 122 -7.80 13.68 7.38
N SER A 123 -8.56 13.10 8.31
CA SER A 123 -8.21 13.07 9.74
C SER A 123 -7.13 12.04 10.09
N LEU A 124 -6.85 11.08 9.20
CA LEU A 124 -5.97 9.95 9.46
C LEU A 124 -4.52 10.43 9.69
N LYS A 125 -3.87 9.88 10.71
CA LYS A 125 -2.51 10.25 11.14
C LYS A 125 -1.53 9.09 11.03
N THR A 126 -1.96 7.89 11.37
CA THR A 126 -1.08 6.72 11.48
C THR A 126 -1.73 5.48 10.89
N ILE A 127 -0.93 4.69 10.17
CA ILE A 127 -1.27 3.35 9.69
C ILE A 127 -0.25 2.37 10.28
N GLY A 128 -0.70 1.41 11.08
CA GLY A 128 0.15 0.45 11.77
C GLY A 128 0.69 -0.67 10.88
N ASP A 129 1.62 -1.45 11.42
CA ASP A 129 2.29 -2.54 10.69
C ASP A 129 1.28 -3.51 10.08
N TYR A 130 1.57 -4.02 8.88
CA TYR A 130 0.74 -5.02 8.19
C TYR A 130 -0.73 -4.60 7.96
N ALA A 131 -1.12 -3.33 8.15
CA ALA A 131 -2.53 -2.92 8.19
C ALA A 131 -3.34 -3.31 6.94
N PHE A 132 -2.72 -3.35 5.77
CA PHE A 132 -3.34 -3.72 4.49
C PHE A 132 -2.59 -4.86 3.80
N THR A 133 -1.85 -5.70 4.53
CA THR A 133 -1.11 -6.82 3.93
C THR A 133 -2.07 -7.82 3.27
N ARG A 134 -1.65 -8.42 2.14
CA ARG A 134 -2.41 -9.45 1.42
C ARG A 134 -3.83 -9.01 1.05
N THR A 135 -4.01 -7.73 0.71
CA THR A 135 -5.31 -7.20 0.26
C THR A 135 -5.41 -7.20 -1.26
N THR A 136 -6.65 -7.15 -1.78
CA THR A 136 -6.95 -7.04 -3.22
C THR A 136 -7.09 -5.60 -3.70
N LEU A 137 -6.56 -4.64 -2.92
CA LEU A 137 -6.59 -3.21 -3.24
C LEU A 137 -5.85 -2.97 -4.55
N LYS A 138 -6.51 -2.34 -5.53
CA LYS A 138 -5.89 -1.96 -6.81
C LYS A 138 -5.20 -0.62 -6.75
N SER A 139 -5.75 0.32 -5.98
CA SER A 139 -5.11 1.59 -5.73
C SER A 139 -5.47 2.15 -4.37
N ILE A 140 -4.57 2.97 -3.84
CA ILE A 140 -4.78 3.69 -2.58
C ILE A 140 -4.13 5.08 -2.62
N GLU A 141 -4.83 6.05 -2.06
CA GLU A 141 -4.31 7.39 -1.80
C GLU A 141 -4.16 7.57 -0.29
N ILE A 142 -2.91 7.77 0.14
CA ILE A 142 -2.55 8.06 1.52
C ILE A 142 -2.70 9.57 1.74
N PRO A 143 -3.60 10.02 2.64
CA PRO A 143 -3.78 11.45 2.89
C PRO A 143 -2.50 12.10 3.40
N ASP A 144 -2.23 13.35 3.00
CA ASP A 144 -1.03 14.11 3.43
C ASP A 144 -0.94 14.34 4.95
N THR A 145 -2.04 14.08 5.67
CA THR A 145 -2.10 14.11 7.13
C THR A 145 -1.47 12.89 7.80
N VAL A 146 -1.19 11.83 7.05
CA VAL A 146 -0.47 10.63 7.53
C VAL A 146 1.02 10.92 7.54
N SER A 147 1.61 11.03 8.72
CA SER A 147 3.05 11.24 8.91
C SER A 147 3.81 9.95 9.23
N GLU A 148 3.07 8.89 9.58
CA GLU A 148 3.64 7.62 10.05
C GLU A 148 2.92 6.43 9.41
N MET A 149 3.70 5.55 8.80
CA MET A 149 3.26 4.23 8.34
C MET A 149 4.23 3.18 8.89
N GLY A 150 3.66 2.08 9.37
CA GLY A 150 4.39 0.93 9.85
C GLY A 150 5.13 0.16 8.76
N ASP A 151 5.74 -0.95 9.16
CA ASP A 151 6.39 -1.89 8.26
C ASP A 151 5.34 -2.85 7.65
N TYR A 152 5.64 -3.43 6.49
CA TYR A 152 4.79 -4.42 5.80
C TYR A 152 3.35 -3.97 5.47
N VAL A 153 3.03 -2.67 5.52
CA VAL A 153 1.64 -2.18 5.42
C VAL A 153 0.92 -2.71 4.18
N PHE A 154 1.60 -2.76 3.03
CA PHE A 154 1.03 -3.29 1.79
C PHE A 154 1.70 -4.59 1.33
N TYR A 155 2.45 -5.28 2.20
CA TYR A 155 3.12 -6.54 1.86
C TYR A 155 2.16 -7.52 1.16
N SER A 156 2.57 -8.02 -0.01
CA SER A 156 1.82 -8.98 -0.83
C SER A 156 0.41 -8.50 -1.25
N SER A 157 0.21 -7.19 -1.44
CA SER A 157 -1.06 -6.63 -1.92
C SER A 157 -1.08 -6.47 -3.43
N GLU A 158 -2.26 -6.56 -4.04
CA GLU A 158 -2.45 -6.44 -5.50
C GLU A 158 -2.47 -5.00 -6.04
N LEU A 159 -1.71 -4.10 -5.41
CA LEU A 159 -1.67 -2.68 -5.77
C LEU A 159 -1.09 -2.51 -7.18
N GLU A 160 -1.81 -1.79 -8.03
CA GLU A 160 -1.35 -1.33 -9.34
C GLU A 160 -0.79 0.10 -9.24
N SER A 161 -1.31 0.91 -8.31
CA SER A 161 -0.85 2.29 -8.08
C SER A 161 -1.02 2.74 -6.63
N VAL A 162 -0.12 3.62 -6.18
CA VAL A 162 -0.19 4.23 -4.85
C VAL A 162 0.16 5.72 -4.93
N LYS A 163 -0.62 6.55 -4.25
CA LYS A 163 -0.24 7.93 -3.95
C LYS A 163 0.17 8.01 -2.49
N LEU A 164 1.45 8.22 -2.26
CA LEU A 164 2.04 8.37 -0.92
C LEU A 164 1.79 9.77 -0.35
N SER A 165 1.81 9.87 0.98
CA SER A 165 1.61 11.12 1.72
C SER A 165 2.87 12.00 1.71
N ASN A 166 2.72 13.30 1.45
CA ASN A 166 3.80 14.28 1.58
C ASN A 166 4.26 14.50 3.04
N GLY A 167 3.53 13.96 4.02
CA GLY A 167 3.90 13.99 5.43
C GLY A 167 4.99 12.99 5.82
N LEU A 168 5.30 12.02 4.95
CA LEU A 168 6.23 10.93 5.27
C LEU A 168 7.69 11.41 5.31
N LYS A 169 8.46 10.87 6.26
CA LYS A 169 9.92 11.09 6.38
C LYS A 169 10.75 9.88 5.98
N LYS A 170 10.12 8.71 5.94
CA LYS A 170 10.74 7.43 5.56
C LYS A 170 9.70 6.51 4.95
N LEU A 171 10.15 5.52 4.18
CA LEU A 171 9.37 4.33 3.86
C LEU A 171 9.84 3.15 4.70
N GLY A 172 8.88 2.42 5.28
CA GLY A 172 9.12 1.30 6.19
C GLY A 172 9.62 0.04 5.51
N LYS A 173 10.07 -0.91 6.33
CA LYS A 173 10.60 -2.19 5.88
C LYS A 173 9.50 -3.02 5.20
N ASN A 174 9.84 -3.67 4.07
CA ASN A 174 8.91 -4.51 3.29
C ASN A 174 7.58 -3.82 2.94
N LEU A 175 7.54 -2.47 2.86
CA LEU A 175 6.29 -1.70 2.76
C LEU A 175 5.43 -2.14 1.57
N PHE A 176 6.05 -2.39 0.42
CA PHE A 176 5.44 -2.84 -0.82
C PHE A 176 6.05 -4.16 -1.32
N ASP A 177 6.72 -4.93 -0.45
CA ASP A 177 7.30 -6.21 -0.87
C ASP A 177 6.19 -7.13 -1.42
N SER A 178 6.46 -7.74 -2.57
CA SER A 178 5.56 -8.62 -3.31
C SER A 178 4.27 -7.91 -3.77
N CYS A 179 4.32 -6.60 -3.99
CA CYS A 179 3.30 -5.87 -4.76
C CYS A 179 3.54 -6.04 -6.26
N ASP A 180 3.37 -7.28 -6.74
CA ASP A 180 3.80 -7.72 -8.07
C ASP A 180 3.19 -6.91 -9.22
N MET A 181 2.03 -6.27 -9.01
CA MET A 181 1.29 -5.50 -10.01
C MET A 181 1.61 -4.00 -10.01
N LEU A 182 2.43 -3.51 -9.08
CA LEU A 182 2.70 -2.08 -8.92
C LEU A 182 3.62 -1.58 -10.04
N THR A 183 3.15 -0.65 -10.86
CA THR A 183 3.90 -0.23 -12.06
C THR A 183 4.75 1.03 -11.86
N ASP A 184 4.25 1.97 -11.05
CA ASP A 184 4.81 3.30 -10.88
C ASP A 184 4.74 3.74 -9.42
N VAL A 185 5.82 4.35 -8.93
CA VAL A 185 5.85 4.98 -7.60
C VAL A 185 6.57 6.32 -7.67
N THR A 186 5.92 7.36 -7.14
CA THR A 186 6.58 8.63 -6.83
C THR A 186 6.76 8.73 -5.33
N ILE A 187 8.02 8.76 -4.89
CA ILE A 187 8.38 8.88 -3.49
C ILE A 187 8.26 10.37 -3.09
N PRO A 188 7.52 10.72 -2.02
CA PRO A 188 7.26 12.11 -1.68
C PRO A 188 8.52 12.91 -1.28
N ASP A 189 8.45 14.21 -1.54
CA ASP A 189 9.46 15.17 -1.06
C ASP A 189 9.50 15.15 0.47
N GLY A 190 10.69 15.08 1.05
CA GLY A 190 10.90 15.00 2.50
C GLY A 190 11.15 13.59 3.04
N VAL A 191 10.98 12.54 2.22
CA VAL A 191 11.51 11.21 2.51
C VAL A 191 13.04 11.27 2.44
N THR A 192 13.70 10.86 3.52
CA THR A 192 15.17 10.82 3.63
C THR A 192 15.72 9.40 3.62
N TYR A 193 14.89 8.39 3.87
CA TYR A 193 15.30 6.99 3.96
C TYR A 193 14.22 6.05 3.38
N ILE A 194 14.64 5.06 2.59
CA ILE A 194 13.82 3.93 2.16
C ILE A 194 14.40 2.68 2.77
N ALA A 195 13.64 2.01 3.64
CA ALA A 195 14.12 0.88 4.42
C ALA A 195 14.29 -0.41 3.61
N ASP A 196 14.88 -1.40 4.27
CA ASP A 196 15.15 -2.71 3.69
C ASP A 196 13.91 -3.34 3.07
N ASN A 197 14.12 -4.02 1.95
CA ASN A 197 13.13 -4.79 1.22
C ASN A 197 11.88 -3.98 0.76
N CYS A 198 11.91 -2.65 0.78
CA CYS A 198 10.68 -1.83 0.59
C CYS A 198 9.89 -2.15 -0.69
N PHE A 199 10.55 -2.49 -1.80
CA PHE A 199 9.94 -2.83 -3.10
C PHE A 199 10.40 -4.18 -3.65
N VAL A 200 10.79 -5.13 -2.77
CA VAL A 200 11.22 -6.46 -3.21
C VAL A 200 10.12 -7.14 -4.01
N SER A 201 10.49 -7.82 -5.09
CA SER A 201 9.56 -8.59 -5.94
C SER A 201 8.40 -7.78 -6.53
N CYS A 202 8.49 -6.45 -6.59
CA CYS A 202 7.58 -5.64 -7.40
C CYS A 202 7.91 -5.84 -8.90
N PHE A 203 7.57 -7.00 -9.47
CA PHE A 203 8.02 -7.42 -10.80
C PHE A 203 7.59 -6.46 -11.92
N GLU A 204 6.42 -5.83 -11.79
CA GLU A 204 5.89 -4.89 -12.76
C GLU A 204 6.40 -3.45 -12.60
N LEU A 205 7.13 -3.14 -11.51
CA LEU A 205 7.61 -1.80 -11.22
C LEU A 205 8.66 -1.39 -12.25
N SER A 206 8.33 -0.35 -13.02
CA SER A 206 9.15 0.10 -14.14
C SER A 206 9.58 1.56 -14.04
N ASN A 207 8.95 2.32 -13.15
CA ASN A 207 9.17 3.76 -13.01
C ASN A 207 9.12 4.16 -11.53
N VAL A 208 10.28 4.57 -11.02
CA VAL A 208 10.44 5.05 -9.64
C VAL A 208 11.03 6.45 -9.67
N LYS A 209 10.32 7.41 -9.07
CA LYS A 209 10.84 8.76 -8.85
C LYS A 209 11.30 8.92 -7.42
N LEU A 210 12.62 8.98 -7.22
CA LEU A 210 13.26 9.24 -5.94
C LEU A 210 13.31 10.75 -5.67
N PRO A 211 13.14 11.21 -4.41
CA PRO A 211 13.17 12.62 -4.07
C PRO A 211 14.61 13.09 -3.86
N SER A 212 14.89 14.37 -4.12
CA SER A 212 16.23 14.96 -3.89
C SER A 212 16.66 14.97 -2.42
N THR A 213 15.71 14.81 -1.50
CA THR A 213 15.94 14.71 -0.05
C THR A 213 16.48 13.35 0.40
N LEU A 214 16.44 12.33 -0.46
CA LEU A 214 16.84 10.98 -0.11
C LEU A 214 18.32 10.91 0.26
N LYS A 215 18.62 10.21 1.37
CA LYS A 215 19.97 9.99 1.90
C LYS A 215 20.40 8.55 1.86
N GLU A 216 19.47 7.62 2.00
CA GLU A 216 19.81 6.21 2.16
C GLU A 216 18.76 5.29 1.52
N LEU A 217 19.28 4.25 0.85
CA LEU A 217 18.56 3.10 0.31
C LEU A 217 18.97 1.86 1.10
N GLY A 218 18.02 1.17 1.70
CA GLY A 218 18.24 -0.05 2.48
C GLY A 218 18.62 -1.28 1.65
N GLU A 219 18.89 -2.39 2.33
CA GLU A 219 19.22 -3.65 1.68
C GLU A 219 18.03 -4.17 0.87
N TRP A 220 18.30 -4.77 -0.30
CA TRP A 220 17.30 -5.37 -1.18
C TRP A 220 16.18 -4.43 -1.65
N THR A 221 16.31 -3.10 -1.49
CA THR A 221 15.20 -2.14 -1.67
C THR A 221 14.39 -2.34 -2.95
N PHE A 222 15.04 -2.54 -4.10
CA PHE A 222 14.41 -2.78 -5.41
C PHE A 222 14.68 -4.19 -5.94
N SER A 223 15.08 -5.13 -5.09
CA SER A 223 15.48 -6.45 -5.58
C SER A 223 14.31 -7.18 -6.26
N GLY A 224 14.58 -7.73 -7.45
CA GLY A 224 13.57 -8.42 -8.26
C GLY A 224 12.61 -7.48 -9.01
N CYS A 225 12.83 -6.16 -9.00
CA CYS A 225 12.11 -5.22 -9.88
C CYS A 225 12.56 -5.40 -11.35
N SER A 226 12.23 -6.55 -11.94
CA SER A 226 12.73 -6.98 -13.26
C SER A 226 12.36 -6.06 -14.42
N LYS A 227 11.31 -5.24 -14.28
CA LYS A 227 10.91 -4.23 -15.28
C LYS A 227 11.51 -2.85 -15.05
N LEU A 228 12.19 -2.61 -13.93
CA LEU A 228 12.89 -1.36 -13.68
C LEU A 228 14.15 -1.34 -14.53
N LYS A 229 14.15 -0.51 -15.59
CA LYS A 229 15.24 -0.44 -16.57
C LYS A 229 16.20 0.71 -16.34
N ASP A 230 15.73 1.73 -15.63
CA ASP A 230 16.46 2.96 -15.36
C ASP A 230 15.99 3.51 -14.02
N ILE A 231 16.94 4.06 -13.26
CA ILE A 231 16.67 4.80 -12.03
C ILE A 231 17.80 5.80 -11.79
N THR A 232 17.43 7.05 -11.52
CA THR A 232 18.39 8.07 -11.11
C THR A 232 18.52 8.06 -9.59
N ILE A 233 19.68 7.67 -9.09
CA ILE A 233 20.03 7.83 -7.67
C ILE A 233 20.30 9.33 -7.41
N PRO A 234 19.58 10.00 -6.49
CA PRO A 234 19.80 11.42 -6.22
C PRO A 234 21.19 11.73 -5.66
N ASP A 235 21.75 12.89 -6.02
CA ASP A 235 23.07 13.40 -5.54
C ASP A 235 23.18 13.56 -4.01
N GLY A 236 22.05 13.47 -3.29
CA GLY A 236 22.01 13.52 -1.83
C GLY A 236 22.28 12.18 -1.15
N VAL A 237 22.26 11.06 -1.89
CA VAL A 237 22.37 9.70 -1.34
C VAL A 237 23.79 9.43 -0.89
N THR A 238 23.96 9.01 0.36
CA THR A 238 25.26 8.68 0.96
C THR A 238 25.44 7.19 1.20
N THR A 239 24.34 6.42 1.23
CA THR A 239 24.35 5.00 1.58
C THR A 239 23.45 4.17 0.66
N ILE A 240 24.00 3.06 0.15
CA ILE A 240 23.28 2.07 -0.65
C ILE A 240 23.47 0.68 -0.03
N GLY A 241 22.36 0.04 0.33
CA GLY A 241 22.32 -1.26 0.98
C GLY A 241 22.68 -2.44 0.06
N ALA A 242 23.03 -3.58 0.66
CA ALA A 242 23.38 -4.79 -0.07
C ALA A 242 22.24 -5.25 -0.97
N PHE A 243 22.55 -5.71 -2.18
CA PHE A 243 21.59 -6.22 -3.16
C PHE A 243 20.44 -5.25 -3.51
N CYS A 244 20.62 -3.93 -3.28
CA CYS A 244 19.57 -2.92 -3.49
C CYS A 244 18.93 -2.98 -4.89
N PHE A 245 19.71 -3.28 -5.92
CA PHE A 245 19.29 -3.38 -7.32
C PHE A 245 19.55 -4.79 -7.90
N SER A 246 19.55 -5.83 -7.06
CA SER A 246 19.70 -7.22 -7.51
C SER A 246 18.49 -7.64 -8.35
N ASP A 247 18.71 -8.39 -9.43
CA ASP A 247 17.67 -8.91 -10.32
C ASP A 247 16.74 -7.82 -10.89
N CYS A 248 17.31 -6.65 -11.17
CA CYS A 248 16.62 -5.54 -11.84
C CYS A 248 16.81 -5.60 -13.35
N GLY A 249 15.96 -4.91 -14.10
CA GLY A 249 16.15 -4.71 -15.55
C GLY A 249 17.21 -3.66 -15.92
N ILE A 250 17.99 -3.19 -14.94
CA ILE A 250 18.95 -2.08 -15.07
C ILE A 250 20.25 -2.63 -15.67
N SER A 251 20.67 -2.07 -16.80
CA SER A 251 21.94 -2.45 -17.45
C SER A 251 23.09 -1.50 -17.14
N ASN A 252 22.77 -0.24 -16.83
CA ASN A 252 23.73 0.82 -16.57
C ASN A 252 23.18 1.67 -15.44
N ILE A 253 24.02 1.99 -14.45
CA ILE A 253 23.63 2.88 -13.35
C ILE A 253 24.73 3.89 -13.07
N THR A 254 24.33 5.12 -12.71
CA THR A 254 25.25 6.14 -12.22
C THR A 254 25.17 6.18 -10.71
N VAL A 255 26.29 5.97 -10.04
CA VAL A 255 26.44 6.15 -8.59
C VAL A 255 26.90 7.59 -8.35
N PRO A 256 26.18 8.37 -7.54
CA PRO A 256 26.60 9.74 -7.22
C PRO A 256 27.89 9.77 -6.39
N ASP A 257 28.66 10.84 -6.55
CA ASP A 257 29.92 11.04 -5.82
C ASP A 257 29.74 11.17 -4.29
N SER A 258 28.52 11.48 -3.85
CA SER A 258 28.11 11.55 -2.44
C SER A 258 28.06 10.19 -1.74
N VAL A 259 27.99 9.09 -2.51
CA VAL A 259 27.93 7.74 -1.94
C VAL A 259 29.28 7.40 -1.32
N THR A 260 29.26 7.22 0.01
CA THR A 260 30.45 6.93 0.84
C THR A 260 30.33 5.61 1.58
N ASN A 261 29.13 5.01 1.62
CA ASN A 261 28.90 3.72 2.27
C ASN A 261 28.11 2.78 1.34
N ILE A 262 28.69 1.63 1.04
CA ILE A 262 28.02 0.53 0.33
C ILE A 262 28.22 -0.74 1.14
N SER A 263 27.14 -1.33 1.63
CA SER A 263 27.17 -2.65 2.26
C SER A 263 26.99 -3.74 1.20
N GLY A 264 27.76 -4.82 1.25
CA GLY A 264 27.65 -5.90 0.26
C GLY A 264 27.90 -5.44 -1.19
N ASN A 265 27.35 -6.14 -2.18
CA ASN A 265 27.28 -5.68 -3.56
C ASN A 265 25.82 -5.31 -3.86
N PRO A 266 25.49 -4.03 -4.17
CA PRO A 266 24.12 -3.60 -4.45
C PRO A 266 23.67 -3.89 -5.88
N PHE A 267 24.59 -4.23 -6.79
CA PHE A 267 24.32 -4.34 -8.22
C PHE A 267 24.46 -5.78 -8.71
N ASP A 268 23.76 -6.11 -9.80
CA ASP A 268 23.97 -7.37 -10.52
C ASP A 268 25.40 -7.47 -11.06
N SER A 269 25.86 -8.71 -11.27
CA SER A 269 27.26 -8.97 -11.61
C SER A 269 27.71 -8.28 -12.89
N ASP A 270 26.85 -8.21 -13.91
CA ASP A 270 27.12 -7.69 -15.25
C ASP A 270 26.62 -6.24 -15.46
N MET A 271 26.12 -5.60 -14.40
CA MET A 271 25.67 -4.21 -14.46
C MET A 271 26.86 -3.28 -14.67
N LYS A 272 26.77 -2.36 -15.64
CA LYS A 272 27.78 -1.30 -15.81
C LYS A 272 27.53 -0.18 -14.83
N ILE A 273 28.60 0.32 -14.20
CA ILE A 273 28.50 1.38 -13.19
C ILE A 273 29.33 2.57 -13.61
N THR A 274 28.74 3.76 -13.63
CA THR A 274 29.49 5.01 -13.77
C THR A 274 29.60 5.69 -12.41
N TRP A 275 30.83 5.99 -11.99
CA TRP A 275 31.11 6.67 -10.72
C TRP A 275 32.33 7.58 -10.89
N LYS A 276 32.25 8.84 -10.40
CA LYS A 276 33.33 9.85 -10.54
C LYS A 276 33.88 9.98 -11.97
N GLY A 277 32.98 9.89 -12.97
CA GLY A 277 33.31 9.98 -14.39
C GLY A 277 34.01 8.75 -14.99
N THR A 278 34.22 7.68 -14.21
CA THR A 278 34.75 6.40 -14.71
C THR A 278 33.63 5.38 -14.85
N THR A 279 33.60 4.65 -15.96
CA THR A 279 32.67 3.54 -16.18
C THR A 279 33.38 2.21 -15.95
N TYR A 280 32.79 1.37 -15.10
CA TYR A 280 33.18 0.01 -14.81
C TYR A 280 32.24 -0.92 -15.56
N GLU A 281 32.78 -1.94 -16.23
CA GLU A 281 32.02 -2.86 -17.07
C GLU A 281 31.23 -3.91 -16.25
N ASP A 282 31.57 -4.08 -14.97
CA ASP A 282 30.91 -5.01 -14.06
C ASP A 282 30.94 -4.49 -12.61
N SER A 283 30.11 -5.07 -11.75
CA SER A 283 29.98 -4.63 -10.35
C SER A 283 31.15 -5.05 -9.46
N TYR A 284 31.89 -6.12 -9.81
CA TYR A 284 33.02 -6.56 -9.02
C TYR A 284 34.21 -5.60 -9.13
N ASP A 285 34.51 -5.12 -10.33
CA ASP A 285 35.56 -4.13 -10.58
C ASP A 285 35.24 -2.79 -9.91
N PHE A 286 34.00 -2.33 -10.02
CA PHE A 286 33.53 -1.15 -9.29
C PHE A 286 33.71 -1.32 -7.77
N MET A 287 33.20 -2.42 -7.20
CA MET A 287 33.25 -2.67 -5.76
C MET A 287 34.68 -2.80 -5.23
N LYS A 288 35.60 -3.36 -6.03
CA LYS A 288 37.02 -3.45 -5.69
C LYS A 288 37.66 -2.06 -5.57
N VAL A 289 37.33 -1.15 -6.48
CA VAL A 289 37.84 0.23 -6.43
C VAL A 289 37.18 1.03 -5.32
N PHE A 290 35.86 0.91 -5.14
CA PHE A 290 35.12 1.61 -4.09
C PHE A 290 35.66 1.26 -2.69
N LYS A 291 35.83 -0.03 -2.38
CA LYS A 291 36.40 -0.51 -1.10
C LYS A 291 37.85 -0.10 -0.88
N GLY A 292 38.60 0.20 -1.95
CA GLY A 292 39.96 0.70 -1.87
C GLY A 292 40.04 2.20 -1.53
N GLN A 293 38.93 2.93 -1.59
CA GLN A 293 38.83 4.36 -1.27
C GLN A 293 38.10 4.66 0.06
N SER A 294 37.43 3.66 0.65
CA SER A 294 36.68 3.77 1.91
C SER A 294 37.53 3.54 3.15
#